data_AF-A0A0Q9UCW3-F1
#
_entry.id   AF-A0A0Q9UCW3-F1
#
_cell.length_a   1.000
_cell.length_b   1.000
_cell.length_c   1.000
_cell.angle_alpha   90.00
_cell.angle_beta   90.00
_cell.angle_gamma   90.00
#
_symmetry.space_group_name_H-M   'P 1'
#
loop_
_entity.id
_entity.type
_entity.pdbx_description
1 polymer ?
#
loop_
_entity_poly.entity_id
_entity_poly.type
_entity_poly.pdbx_seq_one_letter_code
_entity_poly.pdbx_strand_id
1 'polypeptide(L)'
;MDPVTARHLHHLLAAEQRRGRLPSVAAGVVRDGTLVWSDAIGTLDGRLGGQPADTDTQYRMGSITKTFVAVAVMRLRDAGRLDLLDRFEDHVPGSRLGGATIAQLLSHGAGVQAETNGPWWERTPGGDWESLAGSIAGSPVGQRFRAGRRFHYTNVGFAALGELLARAHGVDWFEVVRRDLLNPLGMSRTTTRPSGRAAQGLAVHPFADVLLPEPEHDAGAMAPAGQLWTTVQDLARWATFAGGDTGGLLSPDTLAEMYEPHTVNDNPGQPWTTAHGLGWQVWNVDGTRCAGHGGSMPGFLAGLRVEVESGDGVVVVTNTTSGMGQIAPELLSAFVEREPRPPEPWFASGDPSALELVGIWHWGPSVSTAKVVGEHLVLGEPGQARGSRFAAEGPDAWVGLDGYYTGEPLRVVRAADGTPSHLDLASFRFTRTPYDPAGDVPGGVAAGGWR
;
A
#
# COMPACT_ATOMS: atom_id res chain seq x y z
N MET A 1 -6.11 20.25 14.74
CA MET A 1 -6.29 20.79 13.38
C MET A 1 -6.81 22.20 13.49
N ASP A 2 -6.24 23.12 12.71
CA ASP A 2 -6.65 24.52 12.60
C ASP A 2 -8.07 24.65 11.99
N PRO A 3 -8.95 25.53 12.53
CA PRO A 3 -10.30 25.73 11.99
C PRO A 3 -10.35 26.20 10.53
N VAL A 4 -9.32 26.92 10.03
CA VAL A 4 -9.19 27.33 8.63
C VAL A 4 -8.96 26.11 7.74
N THR A 5 -8.10 25.18 8.17
CA THR A 5 -7.89 23.91 7.46
C THR A 5 -9.20 23.13 7.36
N ALA A 6 -9.93 22.98 8.47
CA ALA A 6 -11.22 22.29 8.49
C ALA A 6 -12.22 22.87 7.47
N ARG A 7 -12.34 24.21 7.42
CA ARG A 7 -13.22 24.89 6.45
C ARG A 7 -12.76 24.71 5.01
N HIS A 8 -11.45 24.67 4.78
CA HIS A 8 -10.91 24.44 3.44
C HIS A 8 -11.21 23.02 2.95
N LEU A 9 -11.01 22.00 3.79
CA LEU A 9 -11.35 20.62 3.46
C LEU A 9 -12.86 20.44 3.20
N HIS A 10 -13.72 21.06 4.03
CA HIS A 10 -15.16 21.12 3.78
C HIS A 10 -15.48 21.74 2.41
N HIS A 11 -14.83 22.86 2.07
CA HIS A 11 -15.03 23.53 0.79
C HIS A 11 -14.65 22.63 -0.40
N LEU A 12 -13.52 21.94 -0.33
CA LEU A 12 -13.10 20.98 -1.36
C LEU A 12 -14.13 19.86 -1.52
N LEU A 13 -14.60 19.26 -0.41
CA LEU A 13 -15.62 18.22 -0.44
C LEU A 13 -16.96 18.73 -1.02
N ALA A 14 -17.38 19.95 -0.68
CA ALA A 14 -18.60 20.56 -1.19
C ALA A 14 -18.51 20.87 -2.69
N ALA A 15 -17.35 21.38 -3.13
CA ALA A 15 -17.07 21.61 -4.53
C ALA A 15 -17.10 20.30 -5.33
N GLU A 16 -16.52 19.24 -4.78
CA GLU A 16 -16.55 17.90 -5.38
C GLU A 16 -17.98 17.36 -5.49
N GLN A 17 -18.74 17.40 -4.39
CA GLN A 17 -20.14 16.96 -4.37
C GLN A 17 -20.95 17.65 -5.46
N ARG A 18 -20.80 18.98 -5.58
CA ARG A 18 -21.54 19.78 -6.55
C ARG A 18 -21.08 19.51 -7.98
N ARG A 19 -19.77 19.53 -8.23
CA ARG A 19 -19.16 19.34 -9.56
C ARG A 19 -19.41 17.94 -10.10
N GLY A 20 -19.25 16.93 -9.25
CA GLY A 20 -19.46 15.52 -9.57
C GLY A 20 -20.92 15.09 -9.60
N ARG A 21 -21.85 15.97 -9.19
CA ARG A 21 -23.29 15.67 -9.06
C ARG A 21 -23.51 14.46 -8.14
N LEU A 22 -22.73 14.39 -7.05
CA LEU A 22 -22.74 13.26 -6.13
C LEU A 22 -23.98 13.32 -5.23
N PRO A 23 -24.86 12.32 -5.22
CA PRO A 23 -26.06 12.32 -4.35
C PRO A 23 -25.71 12.53 -2.88
N SER A 24 -24.66 11.84 -2.41
CA SER A 24 -23.94 12.14 -1.18
C SER A 24 -22.46 11.82 -1.32
N VAL A 25 -21.63 12.48 -0.53
CA VAL A 25 -20.21 12.15 -0.34
C VAL A 25 -19.85 12.35 1.12
N ALA A 26 -19.06 11.44 1.68
CA ALA A 26 -18.51 11.56 3.01
C ALA A 26 -17.00 11.29 2.97
N ALA A 27 -16.25 12.00 3.80
CA ALA A 27 -14.80 11.90 3.83
C ALA A 27 -14.25 12.03 5.25
N GLY A 28 -13.04 11.54 5.44
CA GLY A 28 -12.29 11.64 6.68
C GLY A 28 -10.79 11.73 6.45
N VAL A 29 -10.09 12.44 7.32
CA VAL A 29 -8.63 12.54 7.35
C VAL A 29 -8.13 12.00 8.68
N VAL A 30 -7.11 11.15 8.61
CA VAL A 30 -6.49 10.46 9.75
C VAL A 30 -5.08 10.99 9.94
N ARG A 31 -4.72 11.25 11.20
CA ARG A 31 -3.37 11.58 11.63
C ARG A 31 -3.14 11.07 13.04
N ASP A 32 -1.94 10.54 13.29
CA ASP A 32 -1.50 10.04 14.60
C ASP A 32 -2.53 9.07 15.23
N GLY A 33 -3.04 8.17 14.39
CA GLY A 33 -4.02 7.15 14.77
C GLY A 33 -5.45 7.63 14.99
N THR A 34 -5.76 8.91 14.74
CA THR A 34 -7.07 9.50 15.02
C THR A 34 -7.72 10.14 13.79
N LEU A 35 -9.05 10.08 13.73
CA LEU A 35 -9.86 10.80 12.73
C LEU A 35 -9.91 12.30 13.10
N VAL A 36 -8.97 13.08 12.56
CA VAL A 36 -8.79 14.50 12.92
C VAL A 36 -9.77 15.44 12.20
N TRP A 37 -10.33 14.99 11.08
CA TRP A 37 -11.40 15.67 10.36
C TRP A 37 -12.32 14.66 9.70
N SER A 38 -13.61 14.96 9.67
CA SER A 38 -14.58 14.17 8.92
C SER A 38 -15.80 15.00 8.58
N ASP A 39 -16.39 14.76 7.43
CA ASP A 39 -17.55 15.52 6.96
C ASP A 39 -18.40 14.71 5.97
N ALA A 40 -19.64 15.11 5.78
CA ALA A 40 -20.57 14.51 4.84
C ALA A 40 -21.53 15.54 4.24
N ILE A 41 -21.79 15.42 2.94
CA ILE A 41 -22.61 16.34 2.18
C ILE A 41 -23.60 15.54 1.33
N GLY A 42 -24.85 16.01 1.27
CA GLY A 42 -25.91 15.38 0.49
C GLY A 42 -26.80 14.46 1.33
N THR A 43 -27.58 13.62 0.66
CA THR A 43 -28.61 12.77 1.28
C THR A 43 -28.50 11.33 0.81
N LEU A 44 -29.00 10.40 1.64
CA LEU A 44 -28.91 8.96 1.40
C LEU A 44 -29.57 8.51 0.09
N ASP A 45 -30.58 9.27 -0.37
CA ASP A 45 -31.38 9.02 -1.58
C ASP A 45 -31.13 10.05 -2.69
N GLY A 46 -30.22 11.01 -2.48
CA GLY A 46 -29.92 12.08 -3.43
C GLY A 46 -31.03 13.10 -3.64
N ARG A 47 -32.05 13.14 -2.77
CA ARG A 47 -33.19 14.06 -2.91
C ARG A 47 -33.12 15.20 -1.91
N LEU A 48 -33.62 16.36 -2.33
CA LEU A 48 -33.85 17.49 -1.43
C LEU A 48 -34.85 17.09 -0.35
N GLY A 49 -34.49 17.31 0.92
CA GLY A 49 -35.31 16.88 2.06
C GLY A 49 -35.20 15.40 2.41
N GLY A 50 -34.38 14.63 1.68
CA GLY A 50 -33.99 13.28 2.05
C GLY A 50 -33.18 13.25 3.35
N GLN A 51 -32.98 12.05 3.92
CA GLN A 51 -32.17 11.93 5.13
C GLN A 51 -30.72 12.34 4.83
N PRO A 52 -30.11 13.26 5.61
CA PRO A 52 -28.76 13.71 5.35
C PRO A 52 -27.76 12.55 5.50
N ALA A 53 -26.69 12.56 4.71
CA ALA A 53 -25.55 11.70 5.00
C ALA A 53 -24.80 12.21 6.23
N ASP A 54 -24.18 11.31 6.98
CA ASP A 54 -23.22 11.61 8.03
C ASP A 54 -22.07 10.59 7.98
N THR A 55 -21.13 10.69 8.92
CA THR A 55 -19.91 9.87 8.92
C THR A 55 -20.13 8.44 9.45
N ASP A 56 -21.33 8.12 9.95
CA ASP A 56 -21.78 6.75 10.33
C ASP A 56 -22.73 6.14 9.28
N THR A 57 -23.06 6.87 8.21
CA THR A 57 -23.73 6.29 7.04
C THR A 57 -22.84 5.23 6.39
N GLN A 58 -23.41 4.03 6.16
CA GLN A 58 -22.73 2.99 5.40
C GLN A 58 -22.75 3.24 3.89
N TYR A 59 -21.63 2.96 3.24
CA TYR A 59 -21.42 2.94 1.79
C TYR A 59 -20.73 1.63 1.40
N ARG A 60 -20.94 1.17 0.16
CA ARG A 60 -20.16 0.05 -0.38
C ARG A 60 -18.75 0.52 -0.72
N MET A 61 -17.72 -0.08 -0.13
CA MET A 61 -16.32 0.34 -0.31
C MET A 61 -15.67 -0.26 -1.57
N GLY A 62 -16.37 -1.18 -2.25
CA GLY A 62 -15.86 -1.83 -3.45
C GLY A 62 -14.51 -2.51 -3.21
N SER A 63 -13.61 -2.35 -4.17
CA SER A 63 -12.30 -3.01 -4.18
C SER A 63 -11.37 -2.70 -3.01
N ILE A 64 -11.67 -1.73 -2.14
CA ILE A 64 -10.96 -1.59 -0.86
C ILE A 64 -11.09 -2.88 -0.02
N THR A 65 -12.17 -3.66 -0.21
CA THR A 65 -12.35 -5.01 0.37
C THR A 65 -11.12 -5.90 0.19
N LYS A 66 -10.42 -5.80 -0.95
CA LYS A 66 -9.21 -6.59 -1.25
C LYS A 66 -8.12 -6.42 -0.22
N THR A 67 -7.98 -5.22 0.34
CA THR A 67 -6.95 -4.93 1.35
C THR A 67 -7.18 -5.76 2.63
N PHE A 68 -8.44 -5.98 3.04
CA PHE A 68 -8.78 -6.83 4.18
C PHE A 68 -8.47 -8.30 3.91
N VAL A 69 -8.84 -8.78 2.70
CA VAL A 69 -8.52 -10.15 2.26
C VAL A 69 -7.01 -10.36 2.23
N ALA A 70 -6.26 -9.40 1.69
CA ALA A 70 -4.81 -9.46 1.63
C ALA A 70 -4.16 -9.51 3.01
N VAL A 71 -4.60 -8.67 3.95
CA VAL A 71 -4.10 -8.72 5.34
C VAL A 71 -4.42 -10.07 5.99
N ALA A 72 -5.62 -10.61 5.80
CA ALA A 72 -5.95 -11.94 6.33
C ALA A 72 -5.05 -13.05 5.73
N VAL A 73 -4.70 -12.97 4.44
CA VAL A 73 -3.76 -13.91 3.80
C VAL A 73 -2.35 -13.73 4.35
N MET A 74 -1.88 -12.49 4.53
CA MET A 74 -0.56 -12.22 5.13
C MET A 74 -0.47 -12.70 6.57
N ARG A 75 -1.58 -12.71 7.32
CA ARG A 75 -1.60 -13.31 8.65
C ARG A 75 -1.49 -14.83 8.64
N LEU A 76 -1.97 -15.52 7.59
CA LEU A 76 -1.67 -16.94 7.40
C LEU A 76 -0.18 -17.16 7.14
N ARG A 77 0.44 -16.28 6.35
CA ARG A 77 1.89 -16.29 6.09
C ARG A 77 2.68 -16.12 7.38
N ASP A 78 2.38 -15.08 8.16
CA ASP A 78 3.08 -14.78 9.42
C ASP A 78 2.90 -15.90 10.45
N ALA A 79 1.78 -16.64 10.39
CA ALA A 79 1.54 -17.82 11.21
C ALA A 79 2.23 -19.10 10.67
N GLY A 80 3.00 -19.02 9.60
CA GLY A 80 3.69 -20.16 8.96
C GLY A 80 2.75 -21.17 8.29
N ARG A 81 1.53 -20.76 7.95
CA ARG A 81 0.50 -21.65 7.39
C ARG A 81 0.50 -21.70 5.86
N LEU A 82 1.17 -20.74 5.23
CA LEU A 82 1.44 -20.70 3.79
C LEU A 82 2.73 -19.91 3.55
N ASP A 83 3.37 -20.15 2.41
CA ASP A 83 4.40 -19.30 1.84
C ASP A 83 3.82 -18.45 0.69
N LEU A 84 4.37 -17.27 0.46
CA LEU A 84 3.96 -16.40 -0.64
C LEU A 84 4.26 -17.00 -2.02
N LEU A 85 5.26 -17.87 -2.11
CA LEU A 85 5.65 -18.58 -3.33
C LEU A 85 4.90 -19.90 -3.51
N ASP A 86 4.09 -20.32 -2.54
CA ASP A 86 3.22 -21.48 -2.70
C ASP A 86 2.29 -21.26 -3.90
N ARG A 87 2.02 -22.35 -4.63
CA ARG A 87 1.06 -22.28 -5.72
C ARG A 87 -0.33 -22.27 -5.11
N PHE A 88 -1.23 -21.51 -5.71
CA PHE A 88 -2.61 -21.45 -5.22
C PHE A 88 -3.29 -22.83 -5.15
N GLU A 89 -3.01 -23.72 -6.11
CA GLU A 89 -3.57 -25.08 -6.14
C GLU A 89 -3.08 -25.99 -5.01
N ASP A 90 -1.97 -25.65 -4.35
CA ASP A 90 -1.47 -26.40 -3.19
C ASP A 90 -2.37 -26.17 -1.96
N HIS A 91 -3.00 -24.99 -1.88
CA HIS A 91 -3.94 -24.60 -0.82
C HIS A 91 -5.42 -24.81 -1.20
N VAL A 92 -5.72 -24.81 -2.50
CA VAL A 92 -7.06 -25.03 -3.04
C VAL A 92 -7.00 -26.13 -4.11
N PRO A 93 -6.93 -27.42 -3.70
CA PRO A 93 -6.83 -28.53 -4.64
C PRO A 93 -7.98 -28.56 -5.64
N GLY A 94 -7.64 -28.81 -6.91
CA GLY A 94 -8.58 -28.80 -8.04
C GLY A 94 -8.79 -27.43 -8.69
N SER A 95 -8.20 -26.37 -8.13
CA SER A 95 -8.18 -25.06 -8.77
C SER A 95 -7.47 -25.10 -10.13
N ARG A 96 -7.99 -24.32 -11.09
CA ARG A 96 -7.41 -24.16 -12.44
C ARG A 96 -6.65 -22.85 -12.63
N LEU A 97 -6.32 -22.17 -11.53
CA LEU A 97 -5.45 -20.99 -11.53
C LEU A 97 -3.95 -21.34 -11.72
N GLY A 98 -3.64 -22.64 -11.86
CA GLY A 98 -2.35 -23.15 -12.33
C GLY A 98 -1.17 -22.82 -11.42
N GLY A 99 -0.03 -22.47 -12.01
CA GLY A 99 1.20 -22.11 -11.30
C GLY A 99 1.23 -20.70 -10.72
N ALA A 100 0.09 -20.01 -10.60
CA ALA A 100 0.04 -18.72 -9.94
C ALA A 100 0.39 -18.87 -8.45
N THR A 101 1.35 -18.08 -7.99
CA THR A 101 1.71 -18.02 -6.56
C THR A 101 0.78 -17.11 -5.79
N ILE A 102 0.74 -17.25 -4.47
CA ILE A 102 -0.06 -16.39 -3.60
C ILE A 102 0.35 -14.91 -3.74
N ALA A 103 1.66 -14.62 -3.76
CA ALA A 103 2.16 -13.25 -4.00
C ALA A 103 1.69 -12.69 -5.33
N GLN A 104 1.72 -13.48 -6.40
CA GLN A 104 1.27 -13.03 -7.72
C GLN A 104 -0.23 -12.74 -7.78
N LEU A 105 -1.05 -13.46 -7.01
CA LEU A 105 -2.48 -13.16 -6.90
C LEU A 105 -2.70 -11.86 -6.12
N LEU A 106 -2.03 -11.70 -4.98
CA LEU A 106 -2.09 -10.49 -4.15
C LEU A 106 -1.64 -9.24 -4.92
N SER A 107 -0.60 -9.36 -5.75
CA SER A 107 -0.02 -8.25 -6.50
C SER A 107 -0.62 -8.00 -7.89
N HIS A 108 -1.65 -8.77 -8.28
CA HIS A 108 -2.18 -8.80 -9.65
C HIS A 108 -1.11 -9.09 -10.73
N GLY A 109 -0.02 -9.75 -10.36
CA GLY A 109 1.03 -10.23 -11.25
C GLY A 109 0.77 -11.64 -11.81
N ALA A 110 -0.30 -12.30 -11.37
CA ALA A 110 -0.60 -13.68 -11.77
C ALA A 110 -0.98 -13.81 -13.24
N GLY A 111 -1.46 -12.74 -13.89
CA GLY A 111 -1.96 -12.82 -15.27
C GLY A 111 -3.28 -13.58 -15.42
N VAL A 112 -3.98 -13.82 -14.30
CA VAL A 112 -5.32 -14.42 -14.25
C VAL A 112 -6.35 -13.44 -14.80
N GLN A 113 -7.40 -13.95 -15.45
CA GLN A 113 -8.49 -13.15 -15.99
C GLN A 113 -9.05 -12.13 -15.00
N ALA A 114 -9.43 -10.96 -15.51
CA ALA A 114 -9.91 -9.87 -14.67
C ALA A 114 -11.26 -10.18 -14.00
N GLU A 115 -12.23 -10.60 -14.82
CA GLU A 115 -13.64 -10.72 -14.46
C GLU A 115 -14.18 -12.15 -14.70
N THR A 116 -15.40 -12.41 -14.22
CA THR A 116 -16.14 -13.66 -14.46
C THR A 116 -16.53 -13.82 -15.94
N ASN A 117 -16.69 -15.07 -16.39
CA ASN A 117 -17.39 -15.32 -17.65
C ASN A 117 -18.90 -15.19 -17.44
N GLY A 118 -19.64 -14.76 -18.46
CA GLY A 118 -21.10 -14.67 -18.41
C GLY A 118 -21.61 -13.29 -17.97
N PRO A 119 -22.68 -13.20 -17.15
CA PRO A 119 -23.33 -11.94 -16.83
C PRO A 119 -22.43 -11.04 -15.98
N TRP A 120 -22.73 -9.74 -16.01
CA TRP A 120 -22.01 -8.73 -15.22
C TRP A 120 -22.21 -8.98 -13.72
N TRP A 121 -21.18 -9.54 -13.07
CA TRP A 121 -21.27 -10.02 -11.68
C TRP A 121 -21.57 -8.91 -10.67
N GLU A 122 -21.19 -7.67 -10.97
CA GLU A 122 -21.49 -6.51 -10.11
C GLU A 122 -22.98 -6.11 -10.15
N ARG A 123 -23.81 -6.79 -10.94
CA ARG A 123 -25.27 -6.60 -10.99
C ARG A 123 -26.06 -7.91 -10.95
N THR A 124 -25.39 -9.03 -10.72
CA THR A 124 -26.00 -10.36 -10.79
C THR A 124 -25.67 -11.13 -9.51
N PRO A 125 -26.66 -11.72 -8.82
CA PRO A 125 -26.43 -12.59 -7.68
C PRO A 125 -25.30 -13.61 -7.94
N GLY A 126 -24.36 -13.69 -7.03
CA GLY A 126 -23.23 -14.61 -7.12
C GLY A 126 -23.60 -16.05 -6.80
N GLY A 127 -22.79 -16.97 -7.29
CA GLY A 127 -22.84 -18.39 -6.93
C GLY A 127 -21.79 -18.76 -5.89
N ASP A 128 -21.67 -20.05 -5.62
CA ASP A 128 -20.58 -20.64 -4.84
C ASP A 128 -19.25 -20.69 -5.62
N TRP A 129 -18.19 -21.12 -4.94
CA TRP A 129 -16.86 -21.25 -5.52
C TRP A 129 -16.85 -22.27 -6.67
N GLU A 130 -17.56 -23.38 -6.56
CA GLU A 130 -17.65 -24.42 -7.57
C GLU A 130 -18.26 -23.90 -8.88
N SER A 131 -19.31 -23.08 -8.80
CA SER A 131 -19.91 -22.39 -9.94
C SER A 131 -18.95 -21.39 -10.57
N LEU A 132 -18.28 -20.56 -9.76
CA LEU A 132 -17.28 -19.61 -10.24
C LEU A 132 -16.11 -20.33 -10.92
N ALA A 133 -15.50 -21.30 -10.23
CA ALA A 133 -14.41 -22.13 -10.75
C ALA A 133 -14.83 -22.88 -12.02
N GLY A 134 -16.06 -23.39 -12.06
CA GLY A 134 -16.70 -24.02 -13.22
C GLY A 134 -16.83 -23.06 -14.43
N SER A 135 -17.20 -21.80 -14.17
CA SER A 135 -17.32 -20.77 -15.22
C SER A 135 -15.96 -20.36 -15.80
N ILE A 136 -14.90 -20.44 -14.99
CA ILE A 136 -13.51 -20.17 -15.38
C ILE A 136 -12.87 -21.41 -16.03
N ALA A 137 -13.47 -22.58 -15.82
CA ALA A 137 -13.00 -23.89 -16.22
C ALA A 137 -13.34 -24.22 -17.70
N GLY A 138 -12.45 -23.88 -18.62
CA GLY A 138 -12.47 -24.41 -20.00
C GLY A 138 -11.28 -23.93 -20.85
N SER A 139 -10.31 -24.81 -21.13
CA SER A 139 -9.07 -24.53 -21.91
C SER A 139 -8.10 -23.54 -21.19
N PRO A 140 -6.92 -23.12 -21.71
CA PRO A 140 -5.97 -22.19 -21.03
C PRO A 140 -6.53 -20.80 -20.63
N VAL A 141 -7.84 -20.63 -20.63
CA VAL A 141 -8.62 -19.38 -20.70
C VAL A 141 -8.72 -18.65 -19.35
N GLY A 142 -8.32 -19.24 -18.22
CA GLY A 142 -8.16 -18.50 -16.97
C GLY A 142 -6.87 -17.66 -16.93
N GLN A 143 -5.81 -18.12 -17.58
CA GLN A 143 -4.50 -17.47 -17.63
C GLN A 143 -4.40 -16.62 -18.90
N ARG A 144 -4.47 -15.29 -18.76
CA ARG A 144 -4.39 -14.35 -19.89
C ARG A 144 -2.95 -14.02 -20.25
N PHE A 145 -2.05 -13.99 -19.27
CA PHE A 145 -0.63 -13.71 -19.46
C PHE A 145 0.20 -14.68 -18.64
N ARG A 146 1.44 -14.98 -19.05
CA ARG A 146 2.38 -15.70 -18.19
C ARG A 146 2.51 -14.99 -16.83
N ALA A 147 2.48 -15.74 -15.74
CA ALA A 147 2.64 -15.18 -14.41
C ALA A 147 3.97 -14.40 -14.28
N GLY A 148 3.91 -13.27 -13.58
CA GLY A 148 5.01 -12.31 -13.42
C GLY A 148 5.33 -11.48 -14.67
N ARG A 149 4.60 -11.63 -15.78
CA ARG A 149 4.91 -10.90 -17.03
C ARG A 149 4.56 -9.42 -16.97
N ARG A 150 3.42 -9.08 -16.37
CA ARG A 150 2.88 -7.71 -16.32
C ARG A 150 1.78 -7.59 -15.29
N PHE A 151 1.49 -6.36 -14.90
CA PHE A 151 0.27 -6.02 -14.20
C PHE A 151 -0.97 -6.45 -14.99
N HIS A 152 -1.87 -7.20 -14.35
CA HIS A 152 -3.19 -7.49 -14.86
C HIS A 152 -4.17 -7.62 -13.70
N TYR A 153 -4.86 -6.52 -13.40
CA TYR A 153 -5.86 -6.45 -12.33
C TYR A 153 -6.88 -7.60 -12.43
N THR A 154 -7.16 -8.23 -11.30
CA THR A 154 -8.05 -9.39 -11.25
C THR A 154 -8.94 -9.40 -10.01
N ASN A 155 -10.25 -9.34 -10.24
CA ASN A 155 -11.27 -9.58 -9.22
C ASN A 155 -11.38 -11.08 -8.94
N VAL A 156 -11.27 -11.91 -9.98
CA VAL A 156 -11.27 -13.38 -9.87
C VAL A 156 -10.12 -13.89 -8.99
N GLY A 157 -8.94 -13.29 -9.08
CA GLY A 157 -7.81 -13.64 -8.20
C GLY A 157 -8.11 -13.37 -6.73
N PHE A 158 -8.84 -12.30 -6.41
CA PHE A 158 -9.25 -12.00 -5.03
C PHE A 158 -10.42 -12.86 -4.54
N ALA A 159 -11.35 -13.23 -5.42
CA ALA A 159 -12.34 -14.27 -5.13
C ALA A 159 -11.65 -15.59 -4.72
N ALA A 160 -10.60 -15.97 -5.45
CA ALA A 160 -9.79 -17.14 -5.15
C ALA A 160 -9.05 -17.03 -3.80
N LEU A 161 -8.48 -15.86 -3.48
CA LEU A 161 -7.87 -15.63 -2.17
C LEU A 161 -8.89 -15.71 -1.02
N GLY A 162 -10.14 -15.30 -1.24
CA GLY A 162 -11.22 -15.51 -0.28
C GLY A 162 -11.55 -16.99 -0.07
N GLU A 163 -11.60 -17.79 -1.13
CA GLU A 163 -11.75 -19.25 -1.03
C GLU A 163 -10.59 -19.89 -0.26
N LEU A 164 -9.34 -19.44 -0.51
CA LEU A 164 -8.18 -19.91 0.24
C LEU A 164 -8.34 -19.64 1.75
N LEU A 165 -8.77 -18.43 2.13
CA LEU A 165 -9.06 -18.12 3.53
C LEU A 165 -10.14 -19.05 4.10
N ALA A 166 -11.21 -19.28 3.34
CA ALA A 166 -12.30 -20.12 3.79
C ALA A 166 -11.85 -21.56 4.06
N ARG A 167 -11.07 -22.15 3.15
CA ARG A 167 -10.49 -23.49 3.33
C ARG A 167 -9.49 -23.55 4.47
N ALA A 168 -8.61 -22.56 4.58
CA ALA A 168 -7.62 -22.51 5.63
C ALA A 168 -8.28 -22.45 7.02
N HIS A 169 -9.40 -21.76 7.18
CA HIS A 169 -10.05 -21.59 8.49
C HIS A 169 -11.25 -22.52 8.72
N GLY A 170 -11.77 -23.19 7.71
CA GLY A 170 -12.98 -24.02 7.80
C GLY A 170 -14.27 -23.23 8.06
N VAL A 171 -14.27 -21.92 7.77
CA VAL A 171 -15.40 -20.99 7.91
C VAL A 171 -15.42 -20.02 6.73
N ASP A 172 -16.49 -19.26 6.54
CA ASP A 172 -16.54 -18.24 5.48
C ASP A 172 -15.44 -17.16 5.63
N TRP A 173 -14.95 -16.63 4.51
CA TRP A 173 -13.88 -15.62 4.48
C TRP A 173 -14.24 -14.38 5.30
N PHE A 174 -15.51 -13.96 5.29
CA PHE A 174 -15.93 -12.78 6.02
C PHE A 174 -15.90 -13.03 7.53
N GLU A 175 -16.17 -14.26 7.98
CA GLU A 175 -16.04 -14.60 9.40
C GLU A 175 -14.58 -14.51 9.87
N VAL A 176 -13.62 -14.86 9.01
CA VAL A 176 -12.19 -14.63 9.27
C VAL A 176 -11.90 -13.14 9.39
N VAL A 177 -12.24 -12.35 8.36
CA VAL A 177 -12.02 -10.89 8.34
C VAL A 177 -12.70 -10.21 9.53
N ARG A 178 -13.94 -10.57 9.84
CA ARG A 178 -14.71 -10.01 10.94
C ARG A 178 -14.10 -10.34 12.30
N ARG A 179 -13.81 -11.61 12.57
CA ARG A 179 -13.24 -12.06 13.86
C ARG A 179 -11.84 -11.50 14.07
N ASP A 180 -11.01 -11.57 13.04
CA ASP A 180 -9.57 -11.40 13.18
C ASP A 180 -9.11 -9.96 12.91
N LEU A 181 -9.87 -9.17 12.14
CA LEU A 181 -9.53 -7.80 11.77
C LEU A 181 -10.58 -6.79 12.26
N LEU A 182 -11.84 -6.94 11.85
CA LEU A 182 -12.85 -5.91 12.11
C LEU A 182 -13.18 -5.77 13.60
N ASN A 183 -13.38 -6.87 14.32
CA ASN A 183 -13.72 -6.82 15.75
C ASN A 183 -12.58 -6.22 16.59
N PRO A 184 -11.29 -6.65 16.45
CA PRO A 184 -10.20 -6.05 17.20
C PRO A 184 -9.98 -4.57 16.90
N LEU A 185 -10.21 -4.14 15.64
CA LEU A 185 -10.11 -2.73 15.26
C LEU A 185 -11.38 -1.92 15.59
N GLY A 186 -12.41 -2.56 16.16
CA GLY A 186 -13.68 -1.89 16.50
C GLY A 186 -14.49 -1.43 15.28
N MET A 187 -14.30 -2.05 14.11
CA MET A 187 -15.01 -1.77 12.87
C MET A 187 -16.35 -2.50 12.78
N SER A 188 -17.22 -2.26 13.76
CA SER A 188 -18.50 -2.98 13.91
C SER A 188 -19.58 -2.58 12.90
N ARG A 189 -19.37 -1.48 12.17
CA ARG A 189 -20.23 -0.98 11.09
C ARG A 189 -19.65 -1.34 9.72
N THR A 190 -18.77 -2.33 9.66
CA THR A 190 -18.25 -2.88 8.41
C THR A 190 -18.83 -4.29 8.18
N THR A 191 -19.66 -4.43 7.14
CA THR A 191 -20.53 -5.59 6.93
C THR A 191 -20.52 -6.04 5.47
N THR A 192 -20.97 -7.27 5.17
CA THR A 192 -21.08 -7.77 3.78
C THR A 192 -22.26 -7.17 3.02
N ARG A 193 -23.25 -6.66 3.74
CA ARG A 193 -24.49 -6.10 3.19
C ARG A 193 -24.90 -4.88 4.03
N PRO A 194 -25.68 -3.94 3.48
CA PRO A 194 -26.07 -2.74 4.21
C PRO A 194 -26.85 -3.10 5.49
N SER A 195 -26.56 -2.40 6.57
CA SER A 195 -27.16 -2.58 7.88
C SER A 195 -27.36 -1.22 8.57
N GLY A 196 -28.46 -1.05 9.30
CA GLY A 196 -28.78 0.22 9.95
C GLY A 196 -28.86 1.38 8.95
N ARG A 197 -28.17 2.49 9.25
CA ARG A 197 -28.09 3.65 8.35
C ARG A 197 -27.14 3.35 7.18
N ALA A 198 -27.67 3.30 5.97
CA ALA A 198 -26.90 3.03 4.75
C ALA A 198 -27.41 3.89 3.59
N ALA A 199 -26.48 4.37 2.76
CA ALA A 199 -26.83 5.11 1.56
C ALA A 199 -27.44 4.18 0.49
N GLN A 200 -28.43 4.67 -0.24
CA GLN A 200 -28.95 3.97 -1.41
C GLN A 200 -27.95 4.12 -2.55
N GLY A 201 -27.61 3.02 -3.23
CA GLY A 201 -26.80 3.08 -4.45
C GLY A 201 -27.59 3.73 -5.58
N LEU A 202 -26.99 4.68 -6.28
CA LEU A 202 -27.67 5.46 -7.32
C LEU A 202 -26.81 5.58 -8.59
N ALA A 203 -27.45 5.52 -9.74
CA ALA A 203 -26.88 5.99 -11.00
C ALA A 203 -27.46 7.37 -11.31
N VAL A 204 -26.58 8.36 -11.43
CA VAL A 204 -26.94 9.70 -11.92
C VAL A 204 -26.91 9.67 -13.44
N HIS A 205 -28.00 10.08 -14.09
CA HIS A 205 -28.05 10.11 -15.54
C HIS A 205 -26.95 11.05 -16.11
N PRO A 206 -26.18 10.63 -17.13
CA PRO A 206 -25.00 11.37 -17.59
C PRO A 206 -25.34 12.77 -18.13
N PHE A 207 -26.56 12.97 -18.61
CA PHE A 207 -27.00 14.22 -19.25
C PHE A 207 -28.17 14.93 -18.55
N ALA A 208 -28.65 14.44 -17.41
CA ALA A 208 -29.83 15.00 -16.73
C ALA A 208 -29.80 14.71 -15.23
N ASP A 209 -30.39 15.59 -14.41
CA ASP A 209 -30.48 15.43 -12.94
C ASP A 209 -31.58 14.43 -12.54
N VAL A 210 -31.46 13.22 -13.10
CA VAL A 210 -32.34 12.07 -12.87
C VAL A 210 -31.53 10.98 -12.20
N LEU A 211 -32.10 10.40 -11.16
CA LEU A 211 -31.51 9.32 -10.37
C LEU A 211 -32.23 8.01 -10.68
N LEU A 212 -31.45 6.96 -10.89
CA LEU A 212 -31.93 5.59 -10.98
C LEU A 212 -31.35 4.78 -9.82
N PRO A 213 -32.16 4.05 -9.04
CA PRO A 213 -31.65 3.12 -8.04
C PRO A 213 -30.74 2.06 -8.64
N GLU A 214 -29.57 1.87 -8.03
CA GLU A 214 -28.70 0.73 -8.29
C GLU A 214 -28.96 -0.35 -7.23
N PRO A 215 -29.51 -1.51 -7.61
CA PRO A 215 -29.85 -2.56 -6.66
C PRO A 215 -28.59 -3.22 -6.09
N GLU A 216 -28.68 -3.62 -4.82
CA GLU A 216 -27.68 -4.44 -4.15
C GLU A 216 -28.02 -5.93 -4.28
N HIS A 217 -26.98 -6.76 -4.30
CA HIS A 217 -27.05 -8.21 -4.27
C HIS A 217 -25.81 -8.79 -3.58
N ASP A 218 -25.95 -10.02 -3.11
CA ASP A 218 -24.83 -10.82 -2.64
C ASP A 218 -24.03 -11.36 -3.84
N ALA A 219 -22.74 -11.06 -3.89
CA ALA A 219 -21.82 -11.48 -4.94
C ALA A 219 -21.23 -12.89 -4.69
N GLY A 220 -21.59 -13.57 -3.60
CA GLY A 220 -21.19 -14.95 -3.33
C GLY A 220 -19.68 -15.13 -3.38
N ALA A 221 -19.18 -16.04 -4.22
CA ALA A 221 -17.75 -16.28 -4.40
C ALA A 221 -16.95 -15.04 -4.85
N MET A 222 -17.60 -14.05 -5.50
CA MET A 222 -16.95 -12.79 -5.88
C MET A 222 -16.93 -11.74 -4.74
N ALA A 223 -17.60 -12.00 -3.61
CA ALA A 223 -17.67 -11.07 -2.49
C ALA A 223 -16.30 -10.55 -1.96
N PRO A 224 -15.24 -11.39 -1.86
CA PRO A 224 -13.90 -10.96 -1.47
C PRO A 224 -13.28 -9.89 -2.40
N ALA A 225 -13.79 -9.76 -3.63
CA ALA A 225 -13.28 -8.75 -4.56
C ALA A 225 -13.82 -7.35 -4.27
N GLY A 226 -14.98 -7.18 -3.62
CA GLY A 226 -15.53 -5.83 -3.48
C GLY A 226 -16.83 -5.64 -2.70
N GLN A 227 -17.27 -6.63 -1.92
CA GLN A 227 -18.63 -6.60 -1.36
C GLN A 227 -18.81 -5.72 -0.13
N LEU A 228 -17.75 -5.45 0.64
CA LEU A 228 -17.92 -4.84 1.95
C LEU A 228 -18.56 -3.45 1.90
N TRP A 229 -19.38 -3.20 2.92
CA TRP A 229 -19.95 -1.92 3.28
C TRP A 229 -19.25 -1.40 4.53
N THR A 230 -19.06 -0.09 4.63
CA THR A 230 -18.37 0.54 5.76
C THR A 230 -18.82 1.98 5.93
N THR A 231 -18.39 2.62 7.00
CA THR A 231 -18.61 4.04 7.29
C THR A 231 -17.28 4.79 7.19
N VAL A 232 -17.31 6.12 7.17
CA VAL A 232 -16.08 6.92 7.26
C VAL A 232 -15.34 6.62 8.57
N GLN A 233 -16.07 6.44 9.67
CA GLN A 233 -15.49 6.16 10.99
C GLN A 233 -14.75 4.82 11.02
N ASP A 234 -15.35 3.77 10.46
CA ASP A 234 -14.71 2.45 10.39
C ASP A 234 -13.54 2.45 9.41
N LEU A 235 -13.72 3.01 8.22
CA LEU A 235 -12.68 3.05 7.21
C LEU A 235 -11.49 3.93 7.65
N ALA A 236 -11.73 4.94 8.49
CA ALA A 236 -10.66 5.70 9.13
C ALA A 236 -9.82 4.85 10.08
N ARG A 237 -10.40 3.89 10.82
CA ARG A 237 -9.60 2.93 11.62
C ARG A 237 -8.77 2.03 10.73
N TRP A 238 -9.28 1.65 9.56
CA TRP A 238 -8.49 0.93 8.57
C TRP A 238 -7.40 1.79 7.92
N ALA A 239 -7.64 3.09 7.75
CA ALA A 239 -6.60 4.04 7.33
C ALA A 239 -5.53 4.22 8.41
N THR A 240 -5.89 4.25 9.70
CA THR A 240 -4.94 4.18 10.82
C THR A 240 -4.09 2.90 10.76
N PHE A 241 -4.73 1.75 10.54
CA PHE A 241 -4.02 0.47 10.33
C PHE A 241 -3.03 0.56 9.17
N ALA A 242 -3.47 1.09 8.02
CA ALA A 242 -2.64 1.26 6.85
C ALA A 242 -1.51 2.30 7.06
N GLY A 243 -1.73 3.29 7.94
CA GLY A 243 -0.73 4.29 8.33
C GLY A 243 0.34 3.78 9.29
N GLY A 244 0.31 2.50 9.68
CA GLY A 244 1.36 1.85 10.48
C GLY A 244 0.91 1.41 11.88
N ASP A 245 -0.23 1.90 12.40
CA ASP A 245 -0.77 1.44 13.68
C ASP A 245 -1.67 0.21 13.48
N THR A 246 -1.04 -0.95 13.39
CA THR A 246 -1.73 -2.22 13.11
C THR A 246 -2.53 -2.77 14.29
N GLY A 247 -2.51 -2.12 15.45
CA GLY A 247 -3.08 -2.65 16.69
C GLY A 247 -2.45 -3.99 17.14
N GLY A 248 -1.23 -4.28 16.67
CA GLY A 248 -0.56 -5.57 16.90
C GLY A 248 -1.13 -6.74 16.09
N LEU A 249 -2.02 -6.49 15.13
CA LEU A 249 -2.61 -7.53 14.29
C LEU A 249 -1.70 -7.99 13.15
N LEU A 250 -0.70 -7.17 12.82
CA LEU A 250 0.29 -7.41 11.77
C LEU A 250 1.61 -6.76 12.19
N SER A 251 2.75 -7.41 11.88
CA SER A 251 4.05 -6.78 12.17
C SER A 251 4.26 -5.55 11.27
N PRO A 252 4.99 -4.52 11.75
CA PRO A 252 5.35 -3.38 10.90
C PRO A 252 6.11 -3.79 9.64
N ASP A 253 7.01 -4.77 9.74
CA ASP A 253 7.78 -5.30 8.61
C ASP A 253 6.87 -5.99 7.57
N THR A 254 5.88 -6.76 8.02
CA THR A 254 4.89 -7.37 7.12
C THR A 254 4.08 -6.29 6.41
N LEU A 255 3.66 -5.22 7.10
CA LEU A 255 2.94 -4.12 6.45
C LEU A 255 3.82 -3.38 5.43
N ALA A 256 5.10 -3.17 5.75
CA ALA A 256 6.06 -2.58 4.84
C ALA A 256 6.26 -3.43 3.58
N GLU A 257 6.40 -4.75 3.73
CA GLU A 257 6.46 -5.73 2.62
C GLU A 257 5.19 -5.67 1.78
N MET A 258 4.01 -5.58 2.39
CA MET A 258 2.74 -5.46 1.66
C MET A 258 2.68 -4.22 0.76
N TYR A 259 3.44 -3.17 1.07
CA TYR A 259 3.54 -1.96 0.27
C TYR A 259 4.64 -2.01 -0.77
N GLU A 260 5.53 -3.00 -0.78
CA GLU A 260 6.59 -3.13 -1.78
C GLU A 260 6.03 -3.18 -3.20
N PRO A 261 6.61 -2.44 -4.17
CA PRO A 261 6.16 -2.50 -5.56
C PRO A 261 6.44 -3.87 -6.20
N HIS A 262 5.55 -4.84 -6.00
CA HIS A 262 5.67 -6.18 -6.59
C HIS A 262 5.34 -6.20 -8.09
N THR A 263 4.41 -5.35 -8.54
CA THR A 263 3.99 -5.32 -9.94
C THR A 263 3.73 -3.89 -10.39
N VAL A 264 4.63 -3.36 -11.22
CA VAL A 264 4.55 -1.98 -11.75
C VAL A 264 3.46 -1.87 -12.81
N ASN A 265 2.70 -0.77 -12.77
CA ASN A 265 1.76 -0.42 -13.83
C ASN A 265 2.52 0.23 -14.99
N ASP A 266 2.98 -0.61 -15.91
CA ASP A 266 3.69 -0.16 -17.10
C ASP A 266 2.71 0.34 -18.18
N ASN A 267 2.48 1.66 -18.19
CA ASN A 267 1.67 2.35 -19.19
C ASN A 267 2.59 3.10 -20.15
N PRO A 268 2.74 2.65 -21.42
CA PRO A 268 3.64 3.29 -22.37
C PRO A 268 3.38 4.79 -22.52
N GLY A 269 4.45 5.59 -22.43
CA GLY A 269 4.39 7.05 -22.52
C GLY A 269 4.06 7.77 -21.20
N GLN A 270 3.97 7.04 -20.08
CA GLN A 270 3.79 7.60 -18.74
C GLN A 270 4.95 7.21 -17.83
N PRO A 271 5.29 8.03 -16.80
CA PRO A 271 6.28 7.65 -15.81
C PRO A 271 5.77 6.50 -14.93
N TRP A 272 6.69 5.70 -14.39
CA TRP A 272 6.37 4.62 -13.45
C TRP A 272 6.12 5.19 -12.04
N THR A 273 4.93 5.73 -11.85
CA THR A 273 4.51 6.34 -10.56
C THR A 273 3.51 5.48 -9.81
N THR A 274 3.09 4.34 -10.36
CA THR A 274 2.09 3.47 -9.74
C THR A 274 2.45 1.98 -9.88
N ALA A 275 2.15 1.21 -8.83
CA ALA A 275 2.37 -0.22 -8.76
C ALA A 275 1.31 -0.86 -7.85
N HIS A 276 1.33 -2.19 -7.79
CA HIS A 276 0.63 -2.96 -6.77
C HIS A 276 1.63 -3.69 -5.90
N GLY A 277 1.45 -3.56 -4.59
CA GLY A 277 2.04 -4.45 -3.59
C GLY A 277 1.15 -5.65 -3.32
N LEU A 278 1.24 -6.24 -2.13
CA LEU A 278 0.43 -7.40 -1.77
C LEU A 278 -0.98 -6.95 -1.34
N GLY A 279 -1.87 -6.78 -2.32
CA GLY A 279 -3.25 -6.35 -2.14
C GLY A 279 -3.48 -4.85 -1.96
N TRP A 280 -2.42 -4.05 -2.17
CA TRP A 280 -2.46 -2.60 -2.06
C TRP A 280 -2.05 -1.95 -3.37
N GLN A 281 -2.71 -0.85 -3.72
CA GLN A 281 -2.18 0.10 -4.69
C GLN A 281 -1.09 0.93 -4.02
N VAL A 282 0.00 1.13 -4.74
CA VAL A 282 1.17 1.88 -4.28
C VAL A 282 1.45 2.97 -5.29
N TRP A 283 1.59 4.20 -4.81
CA TRP A 283 1.87 5.37 -5.62
C TRP A 283 3.16 6.04 -5.17
N ASN A 284 3.90 6.58 -6.12
CA ASN A 284 4.97 7.52 -5.87
C ASN A 284 4.52 8.90 -6.38
N VAL A 285 4.31 9.83 -5.45
CA VAL A 285 3.83 11.19 -5.70
C VAL A 285 4.96 12.13 -5.31
N ASP A 286 5.68 12.65 -6.30
CA ASP A 286 6.81 13.57 -6.12
C ASP A 286 7.88 13.08 -5.12
N GLY A 287 8.13 11.77 -5.08
CA GLY A 287 9.07 11.12 -4.16
C GLY A 287 8.40 10.54 -2.90
N THR A 288 7.20 11.01 -2.53
CA THR A 288 6.44 10.50 -1.40
C THR A 288 5.73 9.21 -1.77
N ARG A 289 5.93 8.16 -0.97
CA ARG A 289 5.25 6.88 -1.16
C ARG A 289 3.90 6.88 -0.47
N CYS A 290 2.85 6.64 -1.23
CA CYS A 290 1.50 6.43 -0.72
C CYS A 290 1.05 4.98 -0.96
N ALA A 291 0.22 4.46 -0.07
CA ALA A 291 -0.45 3.17 -0.22
C ALA A 291 -1.96 3.32 -0.03
N GLY A 292 -2.76 2.38 -0.52
CA GLY A 292 -4.22 2.45 -0.40
C GLY A 292 -4.94 1.62 -1.45
N HIS A 293 -6.19 1.99 -1.74
CA HIS A 293 -6.96 1.38 -2.83
C HIS A 293 -8.17 2.26 -3.22
N GLY A 294 -8.52 2.27 -4.50
CA GLY A 294 -9.82 2.78 -4.96
C GLY A 294 -10.94 1.74 -4.81
N GLY A 295 -12.19 2.19 -4.81
CA GLY A 295 -13.36 1.31 -4.76
C GLY A 295 -14.39 1.73 -5.81
N SER A 296 -14.96 0.75 -6.51
CA SER A 296 -16.11 0.95 -7.37
C SER A 296 -17.01 -0.27 -7.29
N MET A 297 -18.31 -0.02 -7.19
CA MET A 297 -19.41 -0.95 -7.42
C MET A 297 -20.57 -0.13 -8.00
N PRO A 298 -21.54 -0.72 -8.73
CA PRO A 298 -22.72 0.01 -9.17
C PRO A 298 -23.39 0.75 -8.02
N GLY A 299 -23.54 2.06 -8.17
CA GLY A 299 -24.08 2.96 -7.18
C GLY A 299 -23.09 3.48 -6.15
N PHE A 300 -21.79 3.16 -6.24
CA PHE A 300 -20.79 3.54 -5.23
C PHE A 300 -19.38 3.76 -5.80
N LEU A 301 -18.69 4.77 -5.27
CA LEU A 301 -17.25 4.93 -5.41
C LEU A 301 -16.62 5.19 -4.05
N ALA A 302 -15.38 4.76 -3.88
CA ALA A 302 -14.62 4.98 -2.65
C ALA A 302 -13.14 5.20 -2.94
N GLY A 303 -12.44 5.80 -1.99
CA GLY A 303 -10.99 5.97 -2.00
C GLY A 303 -10.42 5.85 -0.60
N LEU A 304 -9.30 5.14 -0.51
CA LEU A 304 -8.43 5.08 0.66
C LEU A 304 -7.01 5.39 0.20
N ARG A 305 -6.34 6.32 0.87
CA ARG A 305 -4.92 6.60 0.66
C ARG A 305 -4.25 6.97 1.97
N VAL A 306 -3.04 6.48 2.18
CA VAL A 306 -2.14 6.84 3.29
C VAL A 306 -0.77 7.20 2.73
N GLU A 307 -0.12 8.20 3.31
CA GLU A 307 1.31 8.44 3.15
C GLU A 307 2.07 7.49 4.08
N VAL A 308 2.94 6.65 3.51
CA VAL A 308 3.54 5.52 4.25
C VAL A 308 4.49 6.00 5.36
N GLU A 309 5.24 7.09 5.12
CA GLU A 309 6.21 7.58 6.10
C GLU A 309 5.57 8.39 7.24
N SER A 310 4.58 9.22 6.92
CA SER A 310 3.92 10.10 7.91
C SER A 310 2.76 9.41 8.64
N GLY A 311 2.20 8.34 8.04
CA GLY A 311 0.99 7.68 8.51
C GLY A 311 -0.30 8.48 8.28
N ASP A 312 -0.22 9.65 7.65
CA ASP A 312 -1.38 10.49 7.38
C ASP A 312 -2.26 9.86 6.31
N GLY A 313 -3.57 9.82 6.55
CA GLY A 313 -4.52 9.06 5.74
C GLY A 313 -5.75 9.86 5.35
N VAL A 314 -6.41 9.41 4.28
CA VAL A 314 -7.68 9.95 3.81
C VAL A 314 -8.59 8.82 3.36
N VAL A 315 -9.87 8.97 3.66
CA VAL A 315 -10.95 8.09 3.19
C VAL A 315 -12.05 8.93 2.57
N VAL A 316 -12.61 8.47 1.46
CA VAL A 316 -13.75 9.10 0.79
C VAL A 316 -14.70 8.02 0.30
N VAL A 317 -16.01 8.25 0.46
CA VAL A 317 -17.08 7.35 -0.02
C VAL A 317 -18.22 8.18 -0.62
N THR A 318 -18.84 7.67 -1.68
CA THR A 318 -20.00 8.29 -2.33
C THR A 318 -20.94 7.21 -2.86
N ASN A 319 -22.23 7.54 -2.97
CA ASN A 319 -23.28 6.66 -3.48
C ASN A 319 -23.66 6.95 -4.93
N THR A 320 -22.66 7.03 -5.81
CA THR A 320 -22.85 6.98 -7.27
C THR A 320 -21.70 6.27 -7.97
N THR A 321 -21.96 5.68 -9.14
CA THR A 321 -20.95 4.96 -9.95
C THR A 321 -19.97 5.88 -10.68
N SER A 322 -20.28 7.18 -10.80
CA SER A 322 -19.48 8.12 -11.59
C SER A 322 -19.57 9.54 -11.06
N GLY A 323 -18.61 10.38 -11.44
CA GLY A 323 -18.60 11.81 -11.14
C GLY A 323 -17.57 12.23 -10.09
N MET A 324 -17.12 11.29 -9.25
CA MET A 324 -16.05 11.52 -8.29
C MET A 324 -14.69 11.61 -9.01
N GLY A 325 -14.01 12.74 -8.84
CA GLY A 325 -12.67 13.02 -9.33
C GLY A 325 -11.59 12.56 -8.35
N GLN A 326 -10.49 13.32 -8.27
CA GLN A 326 -9.32 13.01 -7.44
C GLN A 326 -9.42 13.62 -6.03
N ILE A 327 -10.61 13.63 -5.44
CA ILE A 327 -10.84 14.32 -4.16
C ILE A 327 -10.05 13.71 -2.99
N ALA A 328 -9.83 12.40 -2.97
CA ALA A 328 -9.03 11.76 -1.92
C ALA A 328 -7.59 12.31 -1.85
N PRO A 329 -6.77 12.24 -2.93
CA PRO A 329 -5.44 12.83 -2.89
C PRO A 329 -5.44 14.36 -2.76
N GLU A 330 -6.43 15.06 -3.31
CA GLU A 330 -6.57 16.52 -3.12
C GLU A 330 -6.77 16.89 -1.63
N LEU A 331 -7.64 16.18 -0.91
CA LEU A 331 -7.85 16.39 0.53
C LEU A 331 -6.60 16.09 1.34
N LEU A 332 -5.91 14.98 1.05
CA LEU A 332 -4.68 14.61 1.76
C LEU A 332 -3.57 15.64 1.54
N SER A 333 -3.32 16.02 0.28
CA SER A 333 -2.32 17.04 -0.05
C SER A 333 -2.65 18.38 0.60
N ALA A 334 -3.90 18.82 0.56
CA ALA A 334 -4.32 20.08 1.17
C ALA A 334 -4.18 20.06 2.69
N PHE A 335 -4.43 18.91 3.33
CA PHE A 335 -4.22 18.73 4.76
C PHE A 335 -2.74 18.78 5.12
N VAL A 336 -1.87 18.03 4.43
CA VAL A 336 -0.43 18.00 4.70
C VAL A 336 0.22 19.36 4.48
N GLU A 337 -0.17 20.09 3.43
CA GLU A 337 0.35 21.44 3.15
C GLU A 337 -0.04 22.45 4.24
N ARG A 338 -1.26 22.37 4.77
CA ARG A 338 -1.80 23.34 5.73
C ARG A 338 -1.52 22.99 7.19
N GLU A 339 -1.28 21.72 7.47
CA GLU A 339 -0.93 21.20 8.79
C GLU A 339 0.41 20.46 8.69
N PRO A 340 1.51 21.12 8.30
CA PRO A 340 2.80 20.45 8.18
C PRO A 340 3.26 19.97 9.55
N ARG A 341 3.86 18.77 9.61
CA ARG A 341 4.50 18.29 10.83
C ARG A 341 5.71 19.16 11.13
N PRO A 342 5.87 19.69 12.35
CA PRO A 342 7.08 20.39 12.71
C PRO A 342 8.26 19.41 12.62
N PRO A 343 9.41 19.82 12.07
CA PRO A 343 10.60 18.98 12.10
C PRO A 343 11.03 18.76 13.55
N GLU A 344 11.55 17.57 13.84
CA GLU A 344 12.17 17.29 15.13
C GLU A 344 13.32 18.27 15.39
N PRO A 345 13.35 18.94 16.56
CA PRO A 345 14.46 19.79 16.91
C PRO A 345 15.76 19.00 16.93
N TRP A 346 16.80 19.56 16.31
CA TRP A 346 18.10 18.92 16.31
C TRP A 346 18.80 19.09 17.67
N PHE A 347 19.35 17.98 18.19
CA PHE A 347 20.24 17.96 19.35
C PHE A 347 21.53 17.21 19.01
N ALA A 348 22.65 17.64 19.59
CA ALA A 348 23.90 16.90 19.46
C ALA A 348 23.86 15.63 20.33
N SER A 349 23.87 14.45 19.70
CA SER A 349 23.85 13.14 20.37
C SER A 349 24.91 12.15 19.86
N GLY A 350 25.80 12.58 18.97
CA GLY A 350 26.77 11.69 18.31
C GLY A 350 27.89 11.17 19.22
N ASP A 351 28.39 9.98 18.90
CA ASP A 351 29.56 9.38 19.55
C ASP A 351 30.87 9.94 18.95
N PRO A 352 31.76 10.58 19.74
CA PRO A 352 33.07 11.03 19.28
C PRO A 352 33.95 9.93 18.69
N SER A 353 33.75 8.66 19.06
CA SER A 353 34.51 7.53 18.52
C SER A 353 34.32 7.40 17.00
N ALA A 354 33.13 7.71 16.49
CA ALA A 354 32.80 7.60 15.08
C ALA A 354 33.50 8.64 14.19
N LEU A 355 34.17 9.64 14.79
CA LEU A 355 34.97 10.64 14.06
C LEU A 355 36.14 10.00 13.27
N GLU A 356 36.59 8.81 13.66
CA GLU A 356 37.61 8.08 12.90
C GLU A 356 37.10 7.55 11.55
N LEU A 357 35.78 7.50 11.34
CA LEU A 357 35.14 7.01 10.11
C LEU A 357 34.70 8.15 9.19
N VAL A 358 34.56 9.39 9.69
CA VAL A 358 34.11 10.52 8.88
C VAL A 358 35.23 11.08 8.00
N GLY A 359 34.86 11.97 7.08
CA GLY A 359 35.77 12.64 6.17
C GLY A 359 35.84 11.95 4.81
N ILE A 360 36.98 12.07 4.13
CA ILE A 360 37.12 11.61 2.76
C ILE A 360 37.53 10.13 2.72
N TRP A 361 36.91 9.40 1.81
CA TRP A 361 37.22 8.05 1.39
C TRP A 361 37.30 7.96 -0.13
N HIS A 362 38.07 7.00 -0.65
CA HIS A 362 38.30 6.82 -2.07
C HIS A 362 38.03 5.39 -2.50
N TRP A 363 37.19 5.20 -3.50
CA TRP A 363 37.13 3.96 -4.25
C TRP A 363 37.90 4.14 -5.57
N GLY A 364 39.13 3.62 -5.62
CA GLY A 364 40.08 3.96 -6.68
C GLY A 364 40.32 5.48 -6.71
N PRO A 365 40.10 6.18 -7.84
CA PRO A 365 40.17 7.64 -7.90
C PRO A 365 38.88 8.36 -7.47
N SER A 366 37.78 7.64 -7.25
CA SER A 366 36.46 8.23 -6.94
C SER A 366 36.36 8.63 -5.48
N VAL A 367 36.06 9.90 -5.22
CA VAL A 367 35.92 10.47 -3.88
C VAL A 367 34.52 10.23 -3.32
N SER A 368 34.42 9.87 -2.05
CA SER A 368 33.17 9.78 -1.28
C SER A 368 33.37 10.38 0.11
N THR A 369 32.41 11.17 0.57
CA THR A 369 32.45 11.74 1.92
C THR A 369 31.68 10.85 2.87
N ALA A 370 32.30 10.43 3.96
CA ALA A 370 31.63 9.81 5.09
C ALA A 370 31.24 10.86 6.14
N LYS A 371 30.01 10.79 6.62
CA LYS A 371 29.48 11.57 7.75
C LYS A 371 28.79 10.62 8.72
N VAL A 372 28.64 11.03 9.96
CA VAL A 372 27.73 10.37 10.90
C VAL A 372 26.61 11.34 11.21
N VAL A 373 25.37 10.92 10.95
CA VAL A 373 24.17 11.74 11.12
C VAL A 373 23.16 10.95 11.95
N GLY A 374 22.93 11.40 13.18
CA GLY A 374 22.23 10.59 14.17
C GLY A 374 23.02 9.32 14.48
N GLU A 375 22.38 8.16 14.34
CA GLU A 375 23.00 6.84 14.56
C GLU A 375 23.54 6.21 13.27
N HIS A 376 23.44 6.91 12.13
CA HIS A 376 23.79 6.36 10.82
C HIS A 376 25.15 6.85 10.33
N LEU A 377 25.94 5.91 9.79
CA LEU A 377 27.05 6.25 8.89
C LEU A 377 26.46 6.57 7.52
N VAL A 378 26.88 7.67 6.91
CA VAL A 378 26.44 8.11 5.59
C VAL A 378 27.65 8.22 4.69
N LEU A 379 27.74 7.39 3.66
CA LEU A 379 28.83 7.40 2.69
C LEU A 379 28.30 7.93 1.36
N GLY A 380 28.76 9.11 0.94
CA GLY A 380 28.22 9.83 -0.22
C GLY A 380 26.93 10.59 0.11
N GLU A 381 26.18 10.96 -0.93
CA GLU A 381 24.88 11.64 -0.79
C GLU A 381 23.74 10.63 -1.05
N PRO A 382 22.93 10.26 -0.05
CA PRO A 382 21.84 9.31 -0.21
C PRO A 382 20.91 9.67 -1.38
N GLY A 383 20.55 8.68 -2.19
CA GLY A 383 19.73 8.88 -3.39
C GLY A 383 20.48 9.43 -4.60
N GLN A 384 21.77 9.80 -4.47
CA GLN A 384 22.62 10.17 -5.60
C GLN A 384 23.71 9.13 -5.86
N ALA A 385 23.78 8.65 -7.10
CA ALA A 385 24.73 7.63 -7.52
C ALA A 385 24.72 6.38 -6.61
N ARG A 386 25.76 6.21 -5.78
CA ARG A 386 25.88 5.12 -4.80
C ARG A 386 25.94 5.63 -3.35
N GLY A 387 25.50 6.86 -3.10
CA GLY A 387 25.43 7.35 -1.73
C GLY A 387 24.38 6.59 -0.92
N SER A 388 24.70 6.24 0.32
CA SER A 388 23.79 5.46 1.17
C SER A 388 23.98 5.72 2.67
N ARG A 389 22.93 5.44 3.44
CA ARG A 389 22.95 5.37 4.91
C ARG A 389 23.19 3.94 5.37
N PHE A 390 23.84 3.79 6.52
CA PHE A 390 24.16 2.51 7.12
C PHE A 390 23.80 2.51 8.61
N ALA A 391 23.15 1.44 9.09
CA ALA A 391 22.92 1.19 10.51
C ALA A 391 24.02 0.28 11.07
N ALA A 392 24.41 0.49 12.32
CA ALA A 392 25.39 -0.36 12.99
C ALA A 392 24.76 -1.71 13.36
N GLU A 393 25.44 -2.82 13.02
CA GLU A 393 25.10 -4.18 13.48
C GLU A 393 26.03 -4.66 14.60
N GLY A 394 27.12 -3.95 14.83
CA GLY A 394 28.09 -4.24 15.88
C GLY A 394 29.34 -3.37 15.75
N PRO A 395 30.39 -3.64 16.55
CA PRO A 395 31.68 -2.99 16.36
C PRO A 395 32.19 -3.25 14.95
N ASP A 396 32.52 -2.19 14.21
CA ASP A 396 33.04 -2.25 12.83
C ASP A 396 32.13 -2.91 11.79
N ALA A 397 30.87 -3.18 12.12
CA ALA A 397 29.92 -3.83 11.23
C ALA A 397 28.69 -2.95 11.05
N TRP A 398 28.31 -2.73 9.79
CA TRP A 398 27.17 -1.92 9.41
C TRP A 398 26.42 -2.58 8.24
N VAL A 399 25.15 -2.23 8.08
CA VAL A 399 24.31 -2.68 6.96
C VAL A 399 23.70 -1.49 6.25
N GLY A 400 23.73 -1.50 4.92
CA GLY A 400 23.16 -0.41 4.11
C GLY A 400 21.63 -0.40 4.16
N LEU A 401 21.06 0.79 4.17
CA LEU A 401 19.63 1.02 4.41
C LEU A 401 18.87 1.48 3.17
N ASP A 402 19.56 1.92 2.12
CA ASP A 402 18.92 2.51 0.95
C ASP A 402 19.76 2.44 -0.33
N GLY A 403 19.07 2.68 -1.45
CA GLY A 403 19.67 2.74 -2.77
C GLY A 403 20.33 1.43 -3.17
N TYR A 404 21.52 1.54 -3.76
CA TYR A 404 22.28 0.40 -4.29
C TYR A 404 22.82 -0.52 -3.19
N TYR A 405 23.03 -0.01 -1.97
CA TYR A 405 23.63 -0.76 -0.87
C TYR A 405 22.60 -1.28 0.15
N THR A 406 21.30 -1.17 -0.13
CA THR A 406 20.26 -1.73 0.75
C THR A 406 20.52 -3.21 1.05
N GLY A 407 20.69 -3.56 2.33
CA GLY A 407 20.99 -4.92 2.79
C GLY A 407 22.44 -5.37 2.60
N GLU A 408 23.31 -4.55 1.99
CA GLU A 408 24.71 -4.88 1.78
C GLU A 408 25.54 -4.59 3.04
N PRO A 409 26.44 -5.50 3.44
CA PRO A 409 27.29 -5.30 4.61
C PRO A 409 28.44 -4.32 4.30
N LEU A 410 28.67 -3.40 5.23
CA LEU A 410 29.85 -2.56 5.33
C LEU A 410 30.67 -2.98 6.55
N ARG A 411 31.95 -3.25 6.34
CA ARG A 411 32.90 -3.56 7.40
C ARG A 411 34.02 -2.54 7.47
N VAL A 412 34.32 -2.06 8.67
CA VAL A 412 35.50 -1.26 8.94
C VAL A 412 36.66 -2.21 9.16
N VAL A 413 37.64 -2.19 8.25
CA VAL A 413 38.85 -3.00 8.38
C VAL A 413 39.92 -2.15 9.05
N ARG A 414 40.46 -2.64 10.16
CA ARG A 414 41.46 -1.92 10.98
C ARG A 414 42.87 -2.41 10.72
N ALA A 415 43.83 -1.48 10.78
CA ALA A 415 45.25 -1.78 10.80
C ALA A 415 45.67 -2.35 12.17
N ALA A 416 46.93 -2.81 12.27
CA ALA A 416 47.47 -3.41 13.50
C ALA A 416 47.51 -2.43 14.69
N ASP A 417 47.52 -1.12 14.43
CA ASP A 417 47.46 -0.06 15.44
C ASP A 417 46.03 0.31 15.88
N GLY A 418 45.02 -0.36 15.33
CA GLY A 418 43.60 -0.14 15.62
C GLY A 418 42.94 0.96 14.79
N THR A 419 43.68 1.67 13.93
CA THR A 419 43.10 2.71 13.08
C THR A 419 42.34 2.12 11.89
N PRO A 420 41.24 2.74 11.41
CA PRO A 420 40.56 2.32 10.20
C PRO A 420 41.49 2.41 8.97
N SER A 421 41.79 1.25 8.38
CA SER A 421 42.59 1.15 7.14
C SER A 421 41.72 1.42 5.92
N HIS A 422 40.59 0.71 5.81
CA HIS A 422 39.65 0.81 4.70
C HIS A 422 38.25 0.38 5.12
N LEU A 423 37.25 0.74 4.32
CA LEU A 423 35.89 0.22 4.42
C LEU A 423 35.70 -0.82 3.31
N ASP A 424 35.31 -2.03 3.69
CA ASP A 424 34.86 -3.07 2.78
C ASP A 424 33.34 -3.00 2.70
N LEU A 425 32.82 -2.57 1.55
CA LEU A 425 31.39 -2.48 1.27
C LEU A 425 31.09 -3.35 0.04
N ALA A 426 30.54 -4.54 0.25
CA ALA A 426 30.45 -5.58 -0.76
C ALA A 426 31.81 -5.83 -1.47
N SER A 427 31.92 -5.54 -2.77
CA SER A 427 33.18 -5.63 -3.54
C SER A 427 33.96 -4.30 -3.62
N PHE A 428 33.43 -3.24 -3.02
CA PHE A 428 34.00 -1.90 -3.05
C PHE A 428 34.89 -1.69 -1.83
N ARG A 429 36.15 -1.38 -2.09
CA ARG A 429 37.10 -1.02 -1.05
C ARG A 429 37.36 0.48 -1.07
N PHE A 430 37.06 1.12 0.05
CA PHE A 430 37.21 2.55 0.25
C PHE A 430 38.43 2.83 1.12
N THR A 431 39.42 3.55 0.60
CA THR A 431 40.68 3.88 1.29
C THR A 431 40.77 5.37 1.60
N ARG A 432 41.63 5.75 2.57
CA ARG A 432 41.85 7.16 2.90
C ARG A 432 42.57 7.95 1.80
N THR A 433 43.39 7.26 1.01
CA THR A 433 44.15 7.84 -0.11
C THR A 433 43.87 7.06 -1.39
N PRO A 434 43.68 7.73 -2.54
CA PRO A 434 43.38 7.05 -3.79
C PRO A 434 44.62 6.29 -4.28
N TYR A 435 44.48 4.97 -4.48
CA TYR A 435 45.57 4.08 -4.90
C TYR A 435 46.84 4.24 -4.04
N ASP A 436 46.70 4.20 -2.72
CA ASP A 436 47.84 4.16 -1.80
C ASP A 436 48.69 2.91 -2.05
N PRO A 437 49.98 3.03 -2.41
CA PRO A 437 50.87 1.88 -2.59
C PRO A 437 51.08 1.06 -1.31
N ALA A 438 50.89 1.66 -0.14
CA ALA A 438 50.95 0.98 1.16
C ALA A 438 49.57 0.47 1.61
N GLY A 439 48.50 0.84 0.90
CA GLY A 439 47.14 0.42 1.19
C GLY A 439 46.80 -0.94 0.58
N ASP A 440 45.79 -1.59 1.16
CA ASP A 440 45.27 -2.85 0.64
C ASP A 440 44.39 -2.60 -0.60
N VAL A 441 45.03 -2.36 -1.75
CA VAL A 441 44.38 -2.07 -3.04
C VAL A 441 44.37 -3.34 -3.90
N PRO A 442 43.19 -3.95 -4.17
CA PRO A 442 43.09 -5.10 -5.05
C PRO A 442 43.63 -4.82 -6.45
N GLY A 443 44.50 -5.70 -6.95
CA GLY A 443 45.19 -5.52 -8.23
C GLY A 443 46.48 -4.69 -8.16
N GLY A 444 46.80 -4.12 -7.00
CA GLY A 444 48.00 -3.32 -6.76
C GLY A 444 47.99 -1.98 -7.50
N VAL A 445 49.11 -1.27 -7.41
CA VAL A 445 49.31 0.02 -8.08
C VAL A 445 50.58 -0.03 -8.92
N ALA A 446 50.65 0.74 -9.99
CA ALA A 446 51.85 0.81 -10.83
C ALA A 446 53.06 1.28 -10.00
N ALA A 447 54.25 0.70 -10.26
CA ALA A 447 55.48 1.02 -9.52
C ALA A 447 55.89 2.50 -9.63
N GLY A 448 55.43 3.21 -10.67
CA GLY A 448 55.62 4.65 -10.85
C GLY A 448 54.57 5.53 -10.15
N GLY A 449 53.51 4.95 -9.59
CA GLY A 449 52.36 5.70 -9.06
C GLY A 449 51.70 6.57 -10.13
N TRP A 450 51.29 7.78 -9.77
CA TRP A 450 50.63 8.78 -10.63
C TRP A 450 51.55 9.52 -11.62
N ARG A 451 52.75 9.00 -11.88
CA ARG A 451 53.82 9.71 -12.62
C ARG A 451 53.63 9.75 -14.13
#